data_AF-A0AA38X7A8-F1
#
_entry.id   AF-A0AA38X7A8-F1
#
_cell.length_a   1.000
_cell.length_b   1.000
_cell.length_c   1.000
_cell.angle_alpha   90.00
_cell.angle_beta   90.00
_cell.angle_gamma   90.00
#
_symmetry.space_group_name_H-M   'P 1'
#
loop_
_entity.id
_entity.type
_entity.pdbx_description
1 polymer ?
#
loop_
_entity_poly.entity_id
_entity_poly.type
_entity_poly.pdbx_seq_one_letter_code
_entity_poly.pdbx_strand_id
1 'polypeptide(L)'
;MAEHTMDTGSKSDRKLMQDAGFSEDLKKQLEERIAQTSFAAQNQRAASQVTMPSSAGKGTRDIAGAEIWTGSETLHDATLRMLDDSHKRLRTPFKIPHPRTVDLRPAPRKKVSAADRLANARDKTSIYAISQESEMSEKERERYRKELKERFTPGARPMPTSITGLTSLANERIEDAIARGQFKNLPRGKGINVERDYNANSPFLDTTEYFMNKIIQKQEIVPPWIEKQQELVKAVASFRGRLRNDWRRHAARMISSRGGTVQDQVRRAKGYALAEERVNPRPKSRVENISNIASDGSLTTVTVEERIAQGVPPIEFEQRRDEPQGREQVEIKVTENPAEEAPIAPSTSPAPASAITSETSPVEAPTSVSTSPVAPTPSPSPVRPTSHPFRDPQWENTERAYHNLAVQELNALTRSYNLMAPKIAQKPYYTLQRELNRCFSDVAATLADDILERSRRPVKMRVEVSMHKEGGVLEKFGGEDWRGHEGVIRDEGQEKGYGFKEFWRDLFGKDRERRRSVA
;
A
#
# COMPACT_ATOMS: atom_id res chain seq x y z
N MET A 1 -21.05 -37.04 9.66
CA MET A 1 -20.25 -37.92 10.55
C MET A 1 -20.96 -39.23 10.91
N ALA A 2 -22.27 -39.38 10.66
CA ALA A 2 -23.00 -40.65 10.85
C ALA A 2 -22.95 -41.58 9.61
N GLU A 3 -22.55 -41.06 8.45
CA GLU A 3 -22.48 -41.86 7.22
C GLU A 3 -21.19 -42.72 7.10
N HIS A 4 -20.09 -42.33 7.77
CA HIS A 4 -18.82 -43.07 7.71
C HIS A 4 -18.78 -44.33 8.60
N THR A 5 -19.71 -44.44 9.57
CA THR A 5 -19.85 -45.60 10.47
C THR A 5 -20.60 -46.77 9.82
N MET A 6 -21.30 -46.55 8.70
CA MET A 6 -22.09 -47.59 8.05
C MET A 6 -21.21 -48.59 7.26
N ASP A 7 -20.17 -48.10 6.58
CA ASP A 7 -19.30 -48.94 5.74
C ASP A 7 -18.20 -49.66 6.53
N THR A 8 -17.89 -49.20 7.75
CA THR A 8 -16.81 -49.74 8.61
C THR A 8 -17.32 -50.28 9.96
N GLY A 9 -18.64 -50.34 10.15
CA GLY A 9 -19.29 -50.62 11.42
C GLY A 9 -18.85 -51.96 12.03
N SER A 10 -18.44 -51.89 13.30
CA SER A 10 -18.08 -53.05 14.12
C SER A 10 -19.29 -54.00 14.26
N LYS A 11 -19.07 -55.27 14.63
CA LYS A 11 -20.15 -56.26 14.85
C LYS A 11 -21.26 -55.75 15.80
N SER A 12 -20.94 -54.78 16.66
CA SER A 12 -21.88 -54.06 17.53
C SER A 12 -22.90 -53.21 16.80
N ASP A 13 -22.51 -52.52 15.71
CA ASP A 13 -23.38 -51.59 14.98
C ASP A 13 -24.40 -52.35 14.15
N ARG A 14 -24.00 -53.52 13.61
CA ARG A 14 -24.92 -54.47 12.97
C ARG A 14 -25.94 -55.04 13.96
N LYS A 15 -25.54 -55.25 15.22
CA LYS A 15 -26.44 -55.73 16.29
C LYS A 15 -27.41 -54.63 16.73
N LEU A 16 -26.96 -53.38 16.87
CA LEU A 16 -27.80 -52.22 17.15
C LEU A 16 -28.85 -51.96 16.05
N MET A 17 -28.51 -52.20 14.78
CA MET A 17 -29.46 -52.11 13.67
C MET A 17 -30.46 -53.27 13.62
N GLN A 18 -30.10 -54.44 14.17
CA GLN A 18 -31.02 -55.55 14.38
C GLN A 18 -31.97 -55.32 15.56
N ASP A 19 -31.51 -54.60 16.59
CA ASP A 19 -32.30 -54.23 17.78
C ASP A 19 -33.20 -53.00 17.54
N ALA A 20 -32.91 -52.18 16.52
CA ALA A 20 -33.80 -51.12 16.07
C ALA A 20 -35.02 -51.74 15.35
N GLY A 21 -36.22 -51.61 15.92
CA GLY A 21 -37.47 -52.25 15.48
C GLY A 21 -38.03 -51.81 14.11
N PHE A 22 -37.20 -51.85 13.06
CA PHE A 22 -37.62 -51.69 11.66
C PHE A 22 -38.45 -52.90 11.21
N SER A 23 -39.41 -52.67 10.31
CA SER A 23 -40.14 -53.79 9.68
C SER A 23 -39.17 -54.65 8.86
N GLU A 24 -39.44 -55.96 8.79
CA GLU A 24 -38.58 -56.91 8.09
C GLU A 24 -38.40 -56.56 6.60
N ASP A 25 -39.44 -55.98 5.98
CA ASP A 25 -39.41 -55.54 4.58
C ASP A 25 -38.48 -54.33 4.37
N LEU A 26 -38.50 -53.35 5.29
CA LEU A 26 -37.58 -52.21 5.25
C LEU A 26 -36.14 -52.65 5.49
N LYS A 27 -35.94 -53.65 6.35
CA LYS A 27 -34.62 -54.25 6.58
C LYS A 27 -34.09 -54.91 5.32
N LYS A 28 -34.90 -55.72 4.62
CA LYS A 28 -34.52 -56.33 3.33
C LYS A 28 -34.20 -55.25 2.28
N GLN A 29 -35.02 -54.20 2.18
CA GLN A 29 -34.75 -53.09 1.27
C GLN A 29 -33.46 -52.33 1.60
N LEU A 30 -33.14 -52.17 2.89
CA LEU A 30 -31.89 -51.54 3.33
C LEU A 30 -30.69 -52.44 3.03
N GLU A 31 -30.78 -53.74 3.29
CA GLU A 31 -29.75 -54.72 2.95
C GLU A 31 -29.50 -54.76 1.43
N GLU A 32 -30.56 -54.75 0.61
CA GLU A 32 -30.48 -54.65 -0.84
C GLU A 32 -29.84 -53.33 -1.29
N ARG A 33 -30.23 -52.20 -0.69
CA ARG A 33 -29.62 -50.89 -0.99
C ARG A 33 -28.15 -50.86 -0.62
N ILE A 34 -27.76 -51.41 0.53
CA ILE A 34 -26.37 -51.51 0.97
C ILE A 34 -25.58 -52.45 0.04
N ALA A 35 -26.18 -53.57 -0.38
CA ALA A 35 -25.58 -54.47 -1.36
C ALA A 35 -25.39 -53.77 -2.72
N GLN A 36 -26.38 -52.99 -3.16
CA GLN A 36 -26.30 -52.21 -4.40
C GLN A 36 -25.24 -51.11 -4.31
N THR A 37 -25.16 -50.37 -3.20
CA THR A 37 -24.16 -49.30 -3.02
C THR A 37 -22.75 -49.88 -2.89
N SER A 38 -22.57 -50.97 -2.14
CA SER A 38 -21.27 -51.66 -2.02
C SER A 38 -20.84 -52.29 -3.35
N PHE A 39 -21.77 -52.88 -4.11
CA PHE A 39 -21.51 -53.38 -5.46
C PHE A 39 -21.11 -52.26 -6.42
N ALA A 40 -21.80 -51.11 -6.37
CA ALA A 40 -21.45 -49.94 -7.17
C ALA A 40 -20.09 -49.34 -6.79
N ALA A 41 -19.76 -49.33 -5.49
CA ALA A 41 -18.47 -48.86 -4.99
C ALA A 41 -17.32 -49.77 -5.43
N GLN A 42 -17.48 -51.09 -5.31
CA GLN A 42 -16.49 -52.08 -5.76
C GLN A 42 -16.29 -52.02 -7.29
N ASN A 43 -17.37 -51.81 -8.05
CA ASN A 43 -17.35 -51.82 -9.51
C ASN A 43 -17.40 -50.43 -10.14
N GLN A 44 -16.95 -49.39 -9.43
CA GLN A 44 -17.09 -48.00 -9.86
C GLN A 44 -16.44 -47.75 -11.24
N ARG A 45 -15.29 -48.37 -11.51
CA ARG A 45 -14.56 -48.30 -12.80
C ARG A 45 -15.31 -48.97 -13.96
N ALA A 46 -15.97 -50.09 -13.70
CA ALA A 46 -16.78 -50.76 -14.72
C ALA A 46 -18.08 -49.97 -14.99
N ALA A 47 -18.69 -49.46 -13.92
CA ALA A 47 -19.89 -48.64 -14.01
C ALA A 47 -19.63 -47.33 -14.79
N SER A 48 -18.51 -46.65 -14.56
CA SER A 48 -18.14 -45.45 -15.32
C SER A 48 -17.93 -45.77 -16.80
N GLN A 49 -17.27 -46.90 -17.13
CA GLN A 49 -17.07 -47.35 -18.51
C GLN A 49 -18.38 -47.64 -19.25
N VAL A 50 -19.33 -48.29 -18.59
CA VAL A 50 -20.65 -48.62 -19.18
C VAL A 50 -21.55 -47.38 -19.30
N THR A 51 -21.48 -46.46 -18.33
CA THR A 51 -22.33 -45.25 -18.30
C THR A 51 -21.88 -44.19 -19.31
N MET A 52 -20.63 -44.25 -19.79
CA MET A 52 -20.10 -43.24 -20.70
C MET A 52 -20.77 -43.27 -22.09
N PRO A 53 -21.13 -42.11 -22.66
CA PRO A 53 -21.66 -42.05 -24.02
C PRO A 53 -20.57 -42.36 -25.06
N SER A 54 -20.96 -42.95 -26.20
CA SER A 54 -20.03 -43.29 -27.29
C SER A 54 -19.30 -42.07 -27.88
N SER A 55 -19.86 -40.87 -27.75
CA SER A 55 -19.26 -39.60 -28.15
C SER A 55 -18.13 -39.11 -27.25
N ALA A 56 -17.89 -39.75 -26.10
CA ALA A 56 -16.83 -39.37 -25.18
C ALA A 56 -15.44 -39.45 -25.84
N GLY A 57 -14.67 -38.38 -25.71
CA GLY A 57 -13.31 -38.29 -26.24
C GLY A 57 -12.31 -39.19 -25.51
N LYS A 58 -11.12 -39.38 -26.09
CA LYS A 58 -10.07 -40.27 -25.57
C LYS A 58 -9.75 -40.00 -24.08
N GLY A 59 -9.49 -38.75 -23.71
CA GLY A 59 -9.18 -38.40 -22.32
C GLY A 59 -10.31 -38.73 -21.32
N THR A 60 -11.57 -38.58 -21.73
CA THR A 60 -12.72 -38.95 -20.87
C THR A 60 -12.80 -40.46 -20.66
N ARG A 61 -12.52 -41.24 -21.72
CA ARG A 61 -12.46 -42.70 -21.64
C ARG A 61 -11.30 -43.18 -20.78
N ASP A 62 -10.15 -42.53 -20.91
CA ASP A 62 -8.95 -42.84 -20.12
C ASP A 62 -9.19 -42.55 -18.62
N ILE A 63 -9.81 -41.41 -18.28
CA ILE A 63 -10.15 -41.04 -16.89
C ILE A 63 -11.16 -42.02 -16.30
N ALA A 64 -12.23 -42.34 -17.02
CA ALA A 64 -13.26 -43.23 -16.51
C ALA A 64 -12.75 -44.68 -16.37
N GLY A 65 -11.79 -45.08 -17.20
CA GLY A 65 -11.10 -46.35 -17.10
C GLY A 65 -9.87 -46.35 -16.19
N ALA A 66 -9.53 -45.26 -15.52
CA ALA A 66 -8.40 -45.19 -14.62
C ALA A 66 -8.68 -45.94 -13.31
N GLU A 67 -7.60 -46.35 -12.64
CA GLU A 67 -7.69 -46.93 -11.31
C GLU A 67 -7.92 -45.83 -10.26
N ILE A 68 -8.62 -46.19 -9.19
CA ILE A 68 -8.88 -45.26 -8.09
C ILE A 68 -7.54 -44.98 -7.41
N TRP A 69 -7.30 -43.71 -7.06
CA TRP A 69 -6.09 -43.30 -6.35
C TRP A 69 -6.02 -43.94 -4.95
N THR A 70 -5.03 -44.80 -4.72
CA THR A 70 -4.81 -45.52 -3.46
C THR A 70 -3.77 -44.85 -2.55
N GLY A 71 -3.25 -43.68 -2.92
CA GLY A 71 -2.17 -42.98 -2.22
C GLY A 71 -0.79 -43.17 -2.85
N SER A 72 -0.63 -44.22 -3.67
CA SER A 72 0.55 -44.47 -4.50
C SER A 72 0.14 -44.50 -5.97
N GLU A 73 0.93 -43.87 -6.84
CA GLU A 73 0.76 -44.00 -8.28
C GLU A 73 1.16 -45.41 -8.75
N THR A 74 0.51 -45.91 -9.80
CA THR A 74 0.90 -47.17 -10.44
C THR A 74 2.14 -46.94 -11.31
N LEU A 75 2.93 -47.99 -11.55
CA LEU A 75 4.08 -47.90 -12.46
C LEU A 75 3.68 -47.37 -13.85
N HIS A 76 2.51 -47.78 -14.34
CA HIS A 76 2.00 -47.33 -15.64
C HIS A 76 1.76 -45.82 -15.66
N ASP A 77 1.05 -45.29 -14.65
CA ASP A 77 0.75 -43.87 -14.55
C ASP A 77 2.01 -43.03 -14.32
N ALA A 78 2.94 -43.51 -13.48
CA ALA A 78 4.24 -42.89 -13.27
C ALA A 78 5.05 -42.79 -14.57
N THR A 79 5.11 -43.87 -15.36
CA THR A 79 5.79 -43.85 -16.67
C THR A 79 5.08 -42.95 -17.68
N LEU A 80 3.75 -42.93 -17.70
CA LEU A 80 2.97 -42.06 -18.58
C LEU A 80 3.23 -40.59 -18.25
N ARG A 81 3.26 -40.25 -16.96
CA ARG A 81 3.63 -38.91 -16.49
C ARG A 81 5.05 -38.54 -16.90
N MET A 82 6.03 -39.42 -16.72
CA MET A 82 7.41 -39.17 -17.16
C MET A 82 7.49 -38.94 -18.67
N LEU A 83 6.71 -39.67 -19.47
CA LEU A 83 6.63 -39.48 -20.92
C LEU A 83 5.94 -38.15 -21.28
N ASP A 84 4.82 -37.82 -20.65
CA ASP A 84 4.10 -36.56 -20.85
C ASP A 84 4.94 -35.35 -20.45
N ASP A 85 5.72 -35.46 -19.36
CA ASP A 85 6.62 -34.42 -18.88
C ASP A 85 7.87 -34.29 -19.78
N SER A 86 8.35 -35.40 -20.36
CA SER A 86 9.45 -35.38 -21.33
C SER A 86 9.09 -34.65 -22.62
N HIS A 87 7.81 -34.72 -23.02
CA HIS A 87 7.29 -34.06 -24.20
C HIS A 87 6.64 -32.73 -23.84
N LYS A 88 7.38 -31.63 -24.00
CA LYS A 88 6.81 -30.29 -23.89
C LYS A 88 5.65 -30.16 -24.88
N ARG A 89 4.41 -30.08 -24.37
CA ARG A 89 3.21 -29.89 -25.21
C ARG A 89 3.48 -28.72 -26.14
N LEU A 90 3.48 -29.00 -27.45
CA LEU A 90 3.65 -27.97 -28.46
C LEU A 90 2.61 -26.89 -28.15
N ARG A 91 3.08 -25.68 -27.84
CA ARG A 91 2.20 -24.51 -27.72
C ARG A 91 1.41 -24.50 -29.02
N THR A 92 0.10 -24.76 -28.94
CA THR A 92 -0.76 -24.75 -30.13
C THR A 92 -0.39 -23.51 -30.91
N PRO A 93 0.01 -23.63 -32.19
CA PRO A 93 0.50 -22.50 -32.95
C PRO A 93 -0.50 -21.37 -32.78
N PHE A 94 -0.03 -20.19 -32.38
CA PHE A 94 -0.88 -19.03 -32.20
C PHE A 94 -1.72 -18.89 -33.47
N LYS A 95 -3.01 -19.22 -33.38
CA LYS A 95 -3.91 -19.13 -34.51
C LYS A 95 -4.15 -17.65 -34.69
N ILE A 96 -3.35 -17.04 -35.56
CA ILE A 96 -3.55 -15.66 -36.01
C ILE A 96 -5.03 -15.56 -36.35
N PRO A 97 -5.80 -14.64 -35.74
CA PRO A 97 -7.19 -14.45 -36.10
C PRO A 97 -7.22 -14.02 -37.56
N HIS A 98 -7.44 -14.98 -38.45
CA HIS A 98 -7.67 -14.68 -39.85
C HIS A 98 -9.00 -13.92 -39.90
N PRO A 99 -9.08 -12.78 -40.62
CA PRO A 99 -10.36 -12.17 -40.88
C PRO A 99 -11.21 -13.23 -41.58
N ARG A 100 -12.22 -13.74 -40.88
CA ARG A 100 -13.15 -14.69 -41.48
C ARG A 100 -13.77 -13.97 -42.65
N THR A 101 -13.65 -14.51 -43.86
CA THR A 101 -14.52 -14.13 -44.97
C THR A 101 -15.94 -14.20 -44.43
N VAL A 102 -16.59 -13.04 -44.35
CA VAL A 102 -17.94 -12.95 -43.81
C VAL A 102 -18.82 -13.72 -44.77
N ASP A 103 -19.24 -14.93 -44.38
CA ASP A 103 -20.28 -15.64 -45.09
C ASP A 103 -21.55 -14.79 -44.99
N LEU A 104 -21.88 -14.07 -46.06
CA LEU A 104 -23.09 -13.26 -46.20
C LEU A 104 -24.37 -14.12 -46.25
N ARG A 105 -24.23 -15.44 -46.18
CA ARG A 105 -25.36 -16.36 -46.11
C ARG A 105 -26.05 -16.20 -44.74
N PRO A 106 -27.38 -16.10 -44.69
CA PRO A 106 -28.11 -16.02 -43.43
C PRO A 106 -27.74 -17.18 -42.52
N ALA A 107 -27.14 -16.88 -41.37
CA ALA A 107 -26.81 -17.90 -40.38
C ALA A 107 -28.10 -18.55 -39.85
N PRO A 108 -28.08 -19.86 -39.53
CA PRO A 108 -29.21 -20.51 -38.91
C PRO A 108 -29.56 -19.80 -37.59
N ARG A 109 -30.87 -19.62 -37.34
CA ARG A 109 -31.36 -18.96 -36.13
C ARG A 109 -30.80 -19.66 -34.89
N LYS A 110 -30.16 -18.89 -34.00
CA LYS A 110 -29.70 -19.41 -32.71
C LYS A 110 -30.89 -19.99 -31.95
N LYS A 111 -30.73 -21.19 -31.38
CA LYS A 111 -31.76 -21.79 -30.53
C LYS A 111 -31.79 -21.02 -29.21
N VAL A 112 -32.72 -20.07 -29.10
CA VAL A 112 -32.91 -19.25 -27.91
C VAL A 112 -33.69 -20.07 -26.87
N SER A 113 -33.22 -20.06 -25.62
CA SER A 113 -33.90 -20.70 -24.50
C SER A 113 -35.29 -20.09 -24.28
N ALA A 114 -36.22 -20.83 -23.65
CA ALA A 114 -37.56 -20.29 -23.40
C ALA A 114 -37.52 -19.03 -22.50
N ALA A 115 -36.60 -19.00 -21.54
CA ALA A 115 -36.39 -17.86 -20.66
C ALA A 115 -35.94 -16.60 -21.42
N ASP A 116 -34.96 -16.74 -22.31
CA ASP A 116 -34.45 -15.62 -23.11
C ASP A 116 -35.49 -15.06 -24.09
N ARG A 117 -36.40 -15.90 -24.59
CA ARG A 117 -37.51 -15.43 -25.44
C ARG A 117 -38.48 -14.56 -24.65
N LEU A 118 -38.76 -14.94 -23.41
CA LEU A 118 -39.70 -14.25 -22.52
C LEU A 118 -39.11 -12.91 -22.05
N ALA A 119 -37.82 -12.88 -21.70
CA ALA A 119 -37.08 -11.65 -21.43
C ALA A 119 -37.09 -10.69 -22.63
N ASN A 120 -36.70 -11.18 -23.83
CA ASN A 120 -36.73 -10.36 -25.04
C ASN A 120 -38.14 -9.87 -25.41
N ALA A 121 -39.19 -10.67 -25.15
CA ALA A 121 -40.57 -10.27 -25.39
C ALA A 121 -40.98 -9.13 -24.45
N ARG A 122 -40.66 -9.25 -23.16
CA ARG A 122 -40.90 -8.21 -22.16
C ARG A 122 -40.19 -6.90 -22.55
N ASP A 123 -38.92 -6.97 -22.90
CA ASP A 123 -38.14 -5.78 -23.29
C ASP A 123 -38.70 -5.12 -24.56
N LYS A 124 -39.14 -5.92 -25.54
CA LYS A 124 -39.81 -5.40 -26.75
C LYS A 124 -41.15 -4.76 -26.43
N THR A 125 -41.93 -5.32 -25.52
CA THR A 125 -43.20 -4.72 -25.08
C THR A 125 -42.99 -3.41 -24.34
N SER A 126 -41.94 -3.30 -23.51
CA SER A 126 -41.62 -2.03 -22.86
C SER A 126 -41.14 -0.98 -23.86
N ILE A 127 -40.33 -1.36 -24.85
CA ILE A 127 -39.88 -0.44 -25.91
C ILE A 127 -41.08 0.05 -26.74
N TYR A 128 -42.01 -0.85 -27.09
CA TYR A 128 -43.21 -0.48 -27.84
C TYR A 128 -44.13 0.44 -27.03
N ALA A 129 -44.35 0.15 -25.75
CA ALA A 129 -45.15 1.00 -24.86
C ALA A 129 -44.55 2.41 -24.75
N ILE A 130 -43.24 2.51 -24.54
CA ILE A 130 -42.51 3.79 -24.51
C ILE A 130 -42.59 4.52 -25.86
N SER A 131 -42.57 3.79 -26.98
CA SER A 131 -42.69 4.40 -28.31
C SER A 131 -44.11 4.88 -28.62
N GLN A 132 -45.13 4.20 -28.08
CA GLN A 132 -46.55 4.53 -28.25
C GLN A 132 -46.94 5.80 -27.47
N GLU A 133 -46.29 6.06 -26.33
CA GLU A 133 -46.46 7.28 -25.53
C GLU A 133 -45.85 8.54 -26.17
N SER A 134 -45.17 8.42 -27.34
CA SER A 134 -44.39 9.51 -27.91
C SER A 134 -45.10 10.31 -29.02
N GLU A 135 -46.12 11.10 -28.67
CA GLU A 135 -46.54 12.27 -29.49
C GLU A 135 -45.62 13.49 -29.21
N MET A 136 -44.31 13.28 -29.16
CA MET A 136 -43.33 14.36 -28.96
C MET A 136 -42.91 14.91 -30.33
N SER A 137 -42.82 16.24 -30.47
CA SER A 137 -42.44 16.86 -31.74
C SER A 137 -41.07 16.37 -32.22
N GLU A 138 -40.83 16.36 -33.54
CA GLU A 138 -39.57 15.86 -34.11
C GLU A 138 -38.33 16.53 -33.49
N LYS A 139 -38.44 17.82 -33.15
CA LYS A 139 -37.38 18.60 -32.49
C LYS A 139 -37.14 18.16 -31.04
N GLU A 140 -38.20 17.78 -30.31
CA GLU A 140 -38.07 17.24 -28.95
C GLU A 140 -37.55 15.80 -28.97
N ARG A 141 -37.93 15.02 -29.97
CA ARG A 141 -37.36 13.68 -30.21
C ARG A 141 -35.87 13.73 -30.52
N GLU A 142 -35.42 14.71 -31.30
CA GLU A 142 -34.00 14.90 -31.59
C GLU A 142 -33.21 15.37 -30.37
N ARG A 143 -33.78 16.27 -29.56
CA ARG A 143 -33.18 16.69 -28.28
C ARG A 143 -33.12 15.54 -27.28
N TYR A 144 -34.19 14.78 -27.13
CA TYR A 144 -34.22 13.61 -26.27
C TYR A 144 -33.26 12.52 -26.75
N ARG A 145 -33.18 12.29 -28.07
CA ARG A 145 -32.20 11.37 -28.67
C ARG A 145 -30.77 11.89 -28.47
N LYS A 146 -30.56 13.20 -28.52
CA LYS A 146 -29.26 13.84 -28.25
C LYS A 146 -28.89 13.73 -26.78
N GLU A 147 -29.81 13.96 -25.85
CA GLU A 147 -29.59 13.80 -24.40
C GLU A 147 -29.37 12.34 -24.00
N LEU A 148 -30.11 11.38 -24.58
CA LEU A 148 -29.81 9.96 -24.38
C LEU A 148 -28.48 9.59 -25.01
N LYS A 149 -28.19 10.08 -26.21
CA LYS A 149 -26.90 9.83 -26.85
C LYS A 149 -25.75 10.43 -26.02
N GLU A 150 -25.90 11.61 -25.46
CA GLU A 150 -24.92 12.23 -24.56
C GLU A 150 -24.76 11.44 -23.26
N ARG A 151 -25.85 10.97 -22.64
CA ARG A 151 -25.78 10.15 -21.41
C ARG A 151 -25.14 8.77 -21.61
N PHE A 152 -25.29 8.19 -22.80
CA PHE A 152 -24.80 6.85 -23.14
C PHE A 152 -23.55 6.86 -24.05
N THR A 153 -23.10 8.03 -24.51
CA THR A 153 -21.78 8.14 -25.14
C THR A 153 -20.71 8.02 -24.06
N PRO A 154 -19.57 7.41 -24.36
CA PRO A 154 -18.44 7.27 -23.42
C PRO A 154 -17.88 8.60 -22.87
N GLY A 155 -18.35 9.77 -23.36
CA GLY A 155 -17.86 11.11 -23.04
C GLY A 155 -18.61 11.85 -21.92
N ALA A 156 -19.82 11.44 -21.50
CA ALA A 156 -20.53 12.11 -20.38
C ALA A 156 -20.10 11.61 -18.99
N ARG A 157 -19.12 10.70 -18.91
CA ARG A 157 -18.43 10.43 -17.66
C ARG A 157 -17.41 11.56 -17.45
N PRO A 158 -17.33 12.16 -16.25
CA PRO A 158 -16.49 13.33 -15.99
C PRO A 158 -15.00 13.10 -16.29
N MET A 159 -14.54 11.86 -16.49
CA MET A 159 -13.24 11.53 -17.06
C MET A 159 -13.35 10.27 -17.96
N PRO A 160 -12.91 10.31 -19.24
CA PRO A 160 -12.82 9.11 -20.07
C PRO A 160 -11.65 8.23 -19.60
N THR A 161 -11.95 7.04 -19.08
CA THR A 161 -10.96 6.10 -18.55
C THR A 161 -10.28 5.22 -19.62
N SER A 162 -10.56 5.44 -20.91
CA SER A 162 -10.04 4.64 -22.02
C SER A 162 -9.44 5.50 -23.13
N ILE A 163 -8.35 5.01 -23.75
CA ILE A 163 -7.64 5.68 -24.86
C ILE A 163 -8.59 5.96 -26.03
N THR A 164 -9.49 5.04 -26.35
CA THR A 164 -10.50 5.22 -27.40
C THR A 164 -11.56 6.25 -27.04
N GLY A 165 -11.92 6.37 -25.75
CA GLY A 165 -12.81 7.40 -25.24
C GLY A 165 -12.20 8.81 -25.33
N LEU A 166 -10.90 8.93 -25.04
CA LEU A 166 -10.15 10.17 -25.24
C LEU A 166 -10.09 10.59 -26.71
N THR A 167 -9.87 9.64 -27.63
CA THR A 167 -9.89 9.93 -29.07
C THR A 167 -11.25 10.44 -29.54
N SER A 168 -12.35 9.87 -29.03
CA SER A 168 -13.70 10.34 -29.36
C SER A 168 -13.98 11.74 -28.82
N LEU A 169 -13.55 12.07 -27.60
CA LEU A 169 -13.71 13.40 -27.01
C LEU A 169 -12.85 14.44 -27.75
N ALA A 170 -11.64 14.06 -28.16
CA ALA A 170 -10.78 14.91 -28.95
C ALA A 170 -11.40 15.22 -30.32
N ASN A 171 -11.93 14.20 -31.01
CA ASN A 171 -12.64 14.39 -32.28
C ASN A 171 -13.87 15.28 -32.13
N GLU A 172 -14.66 15.10 -31.06
CA GLU A 172 -15.81 15.96 -30.76
C GLU A 172 -15.38 17.42 -30.55
N ARG A 173 -14.35 17.67 -29.73
CA ARG A 173 -13.82 19.04 -29.52
C ARG A 173 -13.26 19.65 -30.80
N ILE A 174 -12.65 18.84 -31.66
CA ILE A 174 -12.16 19.27 -32.98
C ILE A 174 -13.34 19.65 -33.88
N GLU A 175 -14.38 18.81 -33.97
CA GLU A 175 -15.59 19.10 -34.74
C GLU A 175 -16.31 20.35 -34.23
N ASP A 176 -16.40 20.52 -32.92
CA ASP A 176 -16.97 21.70 -32.25
C ASP A 176 -16.18 22.98 -32.55
N ALA A 177 -14.84 22.90 -32.55
CA ALA A 177 -13.97 24.02 -32.91
C ALA A 177 -13.98 24.31 -34.43
N ILE A 178 -14.20 23.29 -35.27
CA ILE A 178 -14.47 23.44 -36.71
C ILE A 178 -15.80 24.16 -36.92
N ALA A 179 -16.85 23.76 -36.20
CA ALA A 179 -18.17 24.38 -36.26
C ALA A 179 -18.15 25.84 -35.80
N ARG A 180 -17.39 26.16 -34.74
CA ARG A 180 -17.12 27.54 -34.29
C ARG A 180 -16.26 28.35 -35.27
N GLY A 181 -15.74 27.73 -36.33
CA GLY A 181 -14.90 28.39 -37.33
C GLY A 181 -13.50 28.76 -36.84
N GLN A 182 -13.06 28.26 -35.69
CA GLN A 182 -11.74 28.54 -35.12
C GLN A 182 -10.63 28.09 -36.08
N PHE A 183 -10.87 27.01 -36.85
CA PHE A 183 -9.94 26.50 -37.86
C PHE A 183 -9.83 27.32 -39.16
N LYS A 184 -10.64 28.37 -39.35
CA LYS A 184 -10.66 29.14 -40.59
C LYS A 184 -9.52 30.16 -40.70
N ASN A 185 -9.08 30.74 -39.57
CA ASN A 185 -8.08 31.82 -39.52
C ASN A 185 -6.74 31.40 -38.91
N LEU A 186 -6.39 30.11 -38.90
CA LEU A 186 -5.03 29.73 -38.52
C LEU A 186 -4.08 29.97 -39.70
N PRO A 187 -2.90 30.59 -39.47
CA PRO A 187 -1.86 30.63 -40.50
C PRO A 187 -1.45 29.21 -40.86
N ARG A 188 -1.79 28.78 -42.09
CA ARG A 188 -1.46 27.44 -42.60
C ARG A 188 -0.07 27.49 -43.23
N GLY A 189 0.84 26.65 -42.77
CA GLY A 189 2.19 26.54 -43.30
C GLY A 189 3.01 25.48 -42.56
N LYS A 190 4.04 24.93 -43.23
CA LYS A 190 4.94 23.94 -42.65
C LYS A 190 5.78 24.64 -41.55
N GLY A 191 5.59 24.28 -40.28
CA GLY A 191 6.35 24.84 -39.15
C GLY A 191 5.68 26.00 -38.40
N ILE A 192 4.45 26.40 -38.74
CA ILE A 192 3.70 27.41 -37.99
C ILE A 192 2.84 26.69 -36.94
N ASN A 193 2.93 27.11 -35.68
CA ASN A 193 2.37 26.45 -34.48
C ASN A 193 2.95 25.05 -34.16
N VAL A 194 4.05 24.68 -34.79
CA VAL A 194 4.85 23.50 -34.42
C VAL A 194 6.18 24.03 -33.91
N GLU A 195 6.30 24.19 -32.59
CA GLU A 195 7.60 24.42 -31.98
C GLU A 195 8.50 23.24 -32.35
N ARG A 196 9.58 23.52 -33.10
CA ARG A 196 10.58 22.53 -33.44
C ARG A 196 11.36 22.25 -32.17
N ASP A 197 10.97 21.23 -31.43
CA ASP A 197 11.70 20.84 -30.23
C ASP A 197 13.11 20.37 -30.62
N TYR A 198 14.12 21.21 -30.41
CA TYR A 198 15.51 20.90 -30.73
C TYR A 198 16.02 19.65 -29.98
N ASN A 199 15.48 19.39 -28.79
CA ASN A 199 15.79 18.23 -27.96
C ASN A 199 15.24 16.91 -28.51
N ALA A 200 14.22 16.94 -29.39
CA ALA A 200 13.67 15.73 -29.99
C ALA A 200 14.66 15.02 -30.94
N ASN A 201 15.64 15.77 -31.46
CA ASN A 201 16.70 15.28 -32.31
C ASN A 201 18.03 15.07 -31.57
N SER A 202 18.05 15.21 -30.24
CA SER A 202 19.29 15.02 -29.48
C SER A 202 19.67 13.53 -29.46
N PRO A 203 20.90 13.15 -29.84
CA PRO A 203 21.36 11.74 -29.79
C PRO A 203 21.49 11.18 -28.38
N PHE A 204 21.44 12.05 -27.37
CA PHE A 204 21.68 11.72 -25.96
C PHE A 204 20.40 11.50 -25.15
N LEU A 205 19.23 11.89 -25.67
CA LEU A 205 17.94 11.60 -25.07
C LEU A 205 17.26 10.54 -25.93
N ASP A 206 16.88 9.42 -25.31
CA ASP A 206 16.09 8.43 -26.02
C ASP A 206 14.73 9.04 -26.40
N THR A 207 14.26 8.76 -27.61
CA THR A 207 13.00 9.31 -28.15
C THR A 207 11.84 9.01 -27.21
N THR A 208 11.86 7.83 -26.58
CA THR A 208 10.90 7.37 -25.56
C THR A 208 10.91 8.23 -24.31
N GLU A 209 12.08 8.59 -23.77
CA GLU A 209 12.23 9.45 -22.60
C GLU A 209 11.82 10.89 -22.91
N TYR A 210 12.22 11.38 -24.07
CA TYR A 210 11.83 12.68 -24.57
C TYR A 210 10.30 12.81 -24.69
N PHE A 211 9.63 11.84 -25.32
CA PHE A 211 8.18 11.84 -25.44
C PHE A 211 7.49 11.60 -24.09
N MET A 212 8.05 10.78 -23.20
CA MET A 212 7.51 10.58 -21.85
C MET A 212 7.55 11.89 -21.04
N ASN A 213 8.68 12.59 -21.02
CA ASN A 213 8.81 13.89 -20.35
C ASN A 213 7.89 14.94 -20.98
N LYS A 214 7.74 14.92 -22.30
CA LYS A 214 6.81 15.82 -23.01
C LYS A 214 5.34 15.50 -22.72
N ILE A 215 4.98 14.23 -22.57
CA ILE A 215 3.63 13.79 -22.17
C ILE A 215 3.35 14.25 -20.75
N ILE A 216 4.30 14.08 -19.83
CA ILE A 216 4.22 14.59 -18.44
C ILE A 216 3.98 16.10 -18.44
N GLN A 217 4.76 16.87 -19.22
CA GLN A 217 4.66 18.33 -19.27
C GLN A 217 3.39 18.83 -19.96
N LYS A 218 2.95 18.21 -21.06
CA LYS A 218 1.83 18.72 -21.88
C LYS A 218 0.46 18.23 -21.46
N GLN A 219 0.36 17.05 -20.86
CA GLN A 219 -0.94 16.43 -20.59
C GLN A 219 -1.31 16.45 -19.11
N GLU A 220 -0.44 16.94 -18.22
CA GLU A 220 -0.60 16.82 -16.75
C GLU A 220 -0.86 15.36 -16.31
N ILE A 221 -0.50 14.38 -17.15
CA ILE A 221 -0.73 12.96 -16.87
C ILE A 221 0.52 12.41 -16.19
N VAL A 222 0.32 11.89 -14.99
CA VAL A 222 1.34 11.18 -14.23
C VAL A 222 1.42 9.74 -14.76
N PRO A 223 2.56 9.28 -15.30
CA PRO A 223 2.71 7.89 -15.71
C PRO A 223 2.30 6.92 -14.60
N PRO A 224 1.67 5.78 -14.92
CA PRO A 224 1.15 4.85 -13.90
C PRO A 224 2.20 4.40 -12.86
N TRP A 225 3.47 4.28 -13.25
CA TRP A 225 4.55 3.92 -12.32
C TRP A 225 4.90 5.05 -11.34
N ILE A 226 4.67 6.32 -11.68
CA ILE A 226 4.87 7.46 -10.78
C ILE A 226 3.74 7.51 -9.73
N GLU A 227 2.49 7.19 -10.08
CA GLU A 227 1.43 7.01 -9.08
C GLU A 227 1.80 5.92 -8.08
N LYS A 228 2.28 4.78 -8.59
CA LYS A 228 2.80 3.69 -7.75
C LYS A 228 4.03 4.11 -6.94
N GLN A 229 4.87 5.00 -7.47
CA GLN A 229 5.98 5.59 -6.74
C GLN A 229 5.47 6.41 -5.54
N GLN A 230 4.47 7.26 -5.76
CA GLN A 230 3.88 8.09 -4.70
C GLN A 230 3.22 7.22 -3.64
N GLU A 231 2.49 6.18 -4.05
CA GLU A 231 1.90 5.18 -3.14
C GLU A 231 2.99 4.51 -2.29
N LEU A 232 4.06 4.02 -2.91
CA LEU A 232 5.19 3.40 -2.24
C LEU A 232 5.87 4.38 -1.26
N VAL A 233 6.15 5.62 -1.69
CA VAL A 233 6.78 6.64 -0.83
C VAL A 233 5.91 6.97 0.37
N LYS A 234 4.60 7.14 0.18
CA LYS A 234 3.64 7.37 1.27
C LYS A 234 3.57 6.19 2.24
N ALA A 235 3.50 4.96 1.72
CA ALA A 235 3.48 3.75 2.53
C ALA A 235 4.76 3.59 3.37
N VAL A 236 5.93 3.81 2.76
CA VAL A 236 7.24 3.77 3.43
C VAL A 236 7.34 4.86 4.49
N ALA A 237 6.89 6.09 4.19
CA ALA A 237 6.90 7.19 5.16
C ALA A 237 5.99 6.91 6.35
N SER A 238 4.79 6.38 6.11
CA SER A 238 3.85 5.94 7.16
C SER A 238 4.44 4.85 8.04
N PHE A 239 5.00 3.79 7.43
CA PHE A 239 5.65 2.69 8.14
C PHE A 239 6.82 3.18 9.01
N ARG A 240 7.75 3.95 8.44
CA ARG A 240 8.89 4.51 9.18
C ARG A 240 8.46 5.50 10.26
N GLY A 241 7.40 6.27 10.00
CA GLY A 241 6.81 7.18 10.99
C GLY A 241 6.28 6.43 12.20
N ARG A 242 5.50 5.37 11.99
CA ARG A 242 4.98 4.50 13.06
C ARG A 242 6.12 3.83 13.82
N LEU A 243 7.02 3.16 13.11
CA LEU A 243 8.17 2.46 13.69
C LEU A 243 9.01 3.37 14.60
N ARG A 244 9.31 4.61 14.15
CA ARG A 244 10.03 5.60 14.96
C ARG A 244 9.24 6.05 16.17
N ASN A 245 7.94 6.30 16.02
CA ASN A 245 7.09 6.76 17.11
C ASN A 245 6.93 5.68 18.20
N ASP A 246 6.73 4.43 17.81
CA ASP A 246 6.52 3.31 18.72
C ASP A 246 7.82 3.01 19.48
N TRP A 247 8.95 2.94 18.77
CA TRP A 247 10.25 2.78 19.40
C TRP A 247 10.60 3.95 20.32
N ARG A 248 10.41 5.20 19.88
CA ARG A 248 10.64 6.40 20.71
C ARG A 248 9.81 6.38 21.99
N ARG A 249 8.54 6.00 21.91
CA ARG A 249 7.66 5.89 23.08
C ARG A 249 8.13 4.81 24.04
N HIS A 250 8.50 3.64 23.52
CA HIS A 250 9.03 2.54 24.30
C HIS A 250 10.35 2.90 24.98
N ALA A 251 11.33 3.39 24.21
CA ALA A 251 12.64 3.77 24.69
C ALA A 251 12.57 4.86 25.78
N ALA A 252 11.79 5.91 25.56
CA ALA A 252 11.60 6.95 26.57
C ALA A 252 10.97 6.38 27.85
N ARG A 253 9.96 5.51 27.74
CA ARG A 253 9.33 4.86 28.90
C ARG A 253 10.33 3.98 29.67
N MET A 254 11.16 3.21 28.97
CA MET A 254 12.17 2.33 29.58
C MET A 254 13.29 3.11 30.27
N ILE A 255 13.72 4.25 29.71
CA ILE A 255 14.73 5.10 30.34
C ILE A 255 14.16 5.77 31.59
N SER A 256 12.91 6.22 31.54
CA SER A 256 12.23 6.83 32.69
C SER A 256 11.86 5.80 33.77
N SER A 257 11.46 4.57 33.41
CA SER A 257 11.11 3.51 34.37
C SER A 257 12.31 3.04 35.20
N ARG A 258 13.53 3.18 34.66
CA ARG A 258 14.78 2.93 35.39
C ARG A 258 15.06 3.95 36.51
N GLY A 259 14.24 5.00 36.64
CA GLY A 259 14.31 6.00 37.69
C GLY A 259 15.41 7.06 37.52
N GLY A 260 15.59 7.93 38.51
CA GLY A 260 16.59 9.01 38.55
C GLY A 260 16.08 10.37 38.08
N THR A 261 16.90 11.41 38.25
CA THR A 261 16.54 12.78 37.85
C THR A 261 16.40 12.89 36.33
N VAL A 262 15.65 13.89 35.84
CA VAL A 262 15.49 14.14 34.40
C VAL A 262 16.86 14.33 33.72
N GLN A 263 17.78 15.04 34.36
CA GLN A 263 19.14 15.24 33.84
C GLN A 263 19.92 13.93 33.72
N ASP A 264 19.75 13.00 34.67
CA ASP A 264 20.37 11.68 34.60
C ASP A 264 19.77 10.82 33.47
N GLN A 265 18.47 10.89 33.26
CA GLN A 265 17.79 10.21 32.15
C GLN A 265 18.30 10.72 30.80
N VAL A 266 18.47 12.04 30.66
CA VAL A 266 19.03 12.68 29.46
C VAL A 266 20.49 12.30 29.27
N ARG A 267 21.29 12.26 30.35
CA ARG A 267 22.69 11.80 30.29
C ARG A 267 22.78 10.36 29.80
N ARG A 268 21.90 9.46 30.29
CA ARG A 268 21.83 8.07 29.81
C ARG A 268 21.43 7.98 28.34
N ALA A 269 20.40 8.73 27.93
CA ALA A 269 19.98 8.77 26.53
C ALA A 269 21.10 9.24 25.60
N LYS A 270 21.85 10.29 25.99
CA LYS A 270 23.05 10.74 25.27
C LYS A 270 24.15 9.66 25.24
N GLY A 271 24.38 8.95 26.34
CA GLY A 271 25.33 7.83 26.39
C GLY A 271 24.97 6.69 25.42
N TYR A 272 23.68 6.34 25.34
CA TYR A 272 23.19 5.37 24.36
C TYR A 272 23.30 5.88 22.94
N ALA A 273 23.01 7.16 22.67
CA ALA A 273 23.17 7.76 21.35
C ALA A 273 24.61 7.67 20.83
N LEU A 274 25.60 7.93 21.69
CA LEU A 274 27.01 7.78 21.35
C LEU A 274 27.41 6.31 21.12
N ALA A 275 26.82 5.37 21.85
CA ALA A 275 27.03 3.94 21.62
C ALA A 275 26.43 3.48 20.29
N GLU A 276 25.24 3.99 19.93
CA GLU A 276 24.61 3.75 18.63
C GLU A 276 25.43 4.29 17.48
N GLU A 277 25.97 5.49 17.59
CA GLU A 277 26.77 6.10 16.53
C GLU A 277 28.03 5.26 16.19
N ARG A 278 28.58 4.55 17.19
CA ARG A 278 29.71 3.63 17.00
C ARG A 278 29.32 2.34 16.27
N VAL A 279 28.16 1.77 16.58
CA VAL A 279 27.71 0.49 16.02
C VAL A 279 27.00 0.68 14.68
N ASN A 280 26.18 1.71 14.57
CA ASN A 280 25.35 2.04 13.44
C ASN A 280 25.47 3.54 13.12
N PRO A 281 26.53 3.93 12.37
CA PRO A 281 26.74 5.32 12.02
C PRO A 281 25.62 5.81 11.12
N ARG A 282 25.12 7.01 11.41
CA ARG A 282 24.12 7.64 10.57
C ARG A 282 24.73 7.98 9.20
N PRO A 283 23.99 7.79 8.10
CA PRO A 283 24.44 8.30 6.81
C PRO A 283 24.57 9.82 6.91
N LYS A 284 25.81 10.33 6.77
CA LYS A 284 26.17 11.75 6.97
C LYS A 284 25.56 12.70 5.94
N SER A 285 25.05 12.16 4.83
CA SER A 285 24.30 12.90 3.83
C SER A 285 23.21 11.98 3.28
N ARG A 286 21.98 12.44 3.38
CA ARG A 286 20.84 11.85 2.69
C ARG A 286 20.37 12.88 1.69
N VAL A 287 20.95 12.83 0.49
CA VAL A 287 20.50 13.64 -0.64
C VAL A 287 19.17 13.04 -1.12
N GLU A 288 18.05 13.59 -0.66
CA GLU A 288 16.74 13.29 -1.26
C GLU A 288 16.52 14.30 -2.39
N ASN A 289 16.67 13.84 -3.63
CA ASN A 289 16.31 14.63 -4.80
C ASN A 289 14.80 14.56 -4.97
N ILE A 290 14.09 15.61 -4.55
CA ILE A 290 12.66 15.74 -4.77
C ILE A 290 12.50 16.61 -6.02
N SER A 291 12.22 15.98 -7.15
CA SER A 291 11.86 16.70 -8.38
C SER A 291 10.38 17.08 -8.31
N ASN A 292 10.10 18.36 -8.10
CA ASN A 292 8.76 18.93 -8.24
C ASN A 292 8.70 19.72 -9.54
N ILE A 293 7.65 19.49 -10.32
CA ILE A 293 7.35 20.26 -11.53
C ILE A 293 6.49 21.44 -11.09
N ALA A 294 7.01 22.65 -11.23
CA ALA A 294 6.24 23.86 -10.97
C ALA A 294 5.22 24.12 -12.10
N SER A 295 4.20 24.94 -11.85
CA SER A 295 3.10 25.23 -12.80
C SER A 295 3.54 25.89 -14.11
N ASP A 296 4.78 26.35 -14.17
CA ASP A 296 5.45 26.93 -15.33
C ASP A 296 6.20 25.87 -16.19
N GLY A 297 6.16 24.59 -15.80
CA GLY A 297 6.85 23.50 -16.50
C GLY A 297 8.35 23.42 -16.20
N SER A 298 8.87 24.25 -15.28
CA SER A 298 10.24 24.20 -14.82
C SER A 298 10.46 23.02 -13.87
N LEU A 299 11.46 22.18 -14.16
CA LEU A 299 11.87 21.08 -13.29
C LEU A 299 12.70 21.65 -12.14
N THR A 300 12.06 21.95 -11.02
CA THR A 300 12.79 22.29 -9.79
C THR A 300 13.25 21.01 -9.11
N THR A 301 14.52 20.66 -9.28
CA THR A 301 15.17 19.64 -8.46
C THR A 301 15.54 20.26 -7.13
N VAL A 302 14.68 20.10 -6.12
CA VAL A 302 15.03 20.48 -4.76
C VAL A 302 15.87 19.33 -4.19
N THR A 303 17.18 19.48 -4.26
CA THR A 303 18.13 18.60 -3.57
C THR A 303 18.11 18.97 -2.09
N VAL A 304 17.33 18.26 -1.28
CA VAL A 304 17.34 18.47 0.17
C VAL A 304 18.57 17.76 0.71
N GLU A 305 19.70 18.47 0.79
CA GLU A 305 20.86 18.03 1.55
C GLU A 305 20.67 18.38 3.02
N GLU A 306 20.26 17.41 3.84
CA GLU A 306 20.23 17.57 5.30
C GLU A 306 21.67 17.48 5.85
N ARG A 307 22.43 18.57 5.75
CA ARG A 307 23.75 18.70 6.40
C ARG A 307 23.53 18.96 7.89
N ILE A 308 23.74 17.95 8.72
CA ILE A 308 23.78 18.14 10.18
C ILE A 308 25.06 18.91 10.49
N ALA A 309 24.91 20.18 10.87
CA ALA A 309 25.99 21.02 11.36
C ALA A 309 26.66 20.35 12.57
N GLN A 310 27.93 19.98 12.43
CA GLN A 310 28.80 19.75 13.58
C GLN A 310 28.90 21.07 14.36
N GLY A 311 28.72 20.97 15.68
CA GLY A 311 28.54 22.11 16.57
C GLY A 311 29.58 23.21 16.42
N VAL A 312 29.09 24.40 16.09
CA VAL A 312 29.72 25.70 16.34
C VAL A 312 28.79 26.44 17.31
N PRO A 313 29.29 27.01 18.42
CA PRO A 313 28.45 27.72 19.39
C PRO A 313 27.78 28.95 18.74
N PRO A 314 26.59 29.37 19.22
CA PRO A 314 25.87 30.48 18.63
C PRO A 314 26.56 31.80 18.99
N ILE A 315 26.98 32.55 17.97
CA ILE A 315 27.28 33.97 18.12
C ILE A 315 25.94 34.69 18.17
N GLU A 316 25.68 35.33 19.30
CA GLU A 316 24.53 36.18 19.54
C GLU A 316 24.53 37.35 18.54
N PHE A 317 23.47 37.49 17.76
CA PHE A 317 23.16 38.73 17.04
C PHE A 317 21.78 39.22 17.47
N GLU A 318 21.79 40.42 18.04
CA GLU A 318 20.65 41.14 18.56
C GLU A 318 19.59 41.40 17.48
N GLN A 319 18.32 41.30 17.90
CA GLN A 319 17.18 41.76 17.13
C GLN A 319 17.20 43.29 16.99
N ARG A 320 17.16 43.79 15.76
CA ARG A 320 16.41 45.02 15.45
C ARG A 320 15.30 44.69 14.45
N ARG A 321 14.07 44.95 14.87
CA ARG A 321 12.92 45.13 13.99
C ARG A 321 13.14 46.42 13.20
N ASP A 322 12.74 46.43 11.93
CA ASP A 322 11.83 47.40 11.33
C ASP A 322 11.53 46.99 9.87
N GLU A 323 10.26 47.10 9.48
CA GLU A 323 9.72 47.07 8.12
C GLU A 323 8.81 48.31 8.00
N PRO A 324 8.40 48.81 6.82
CA PRO A 324 8.81 48.49 5.44
C PRO A 324 9.15 49.76 4.61
N GLN A 325 9.72 49.61 3.40
CA GLN A 325 9.39 50.37 2.17
C GLN A 325 10.45 50.18 1.07
N GLY A 326 9.98 50.17 -0.19
CA GLY A 326 10.79 50.61 -1.33
C GLY A 326 11.26 49.51 -2.28
N ARG A 327 10.64 49.48 -3.46
CA ARG A 327 11.15 48.80 -4.66
C ARG A 327 12.52 49.36 -5.01
N GLU A 328 13.46 48.52 -5.43
CA GLU A 328 14.39 48.83 -6.52
C GLU A 328 15.11 47.59 -7.04
N GLN A 329 15.49 47.68 -8.31
CA GLN A 329 15.88 46.62 -9.24
C GLN A 329 17.22 45.97 -8.87
N VAL A 330 17.35 44.66 -9.09
CA VAL A 330 18.66 43.99 -9.11
C VAL A 330 18.93 43.44 -10.51
N GLU A 331 19.91 44.08 -11.13
CA GLU A 331 20.58 43.80 -12.38
C GLU A 331 21.45 42.53 -12.26
N ILE A 332 21.37 41.66 -13.27
CA ILE A 332 22.14 40.44 -13.39
C ILE A 332 23.55 40.79 -13.88
N LYS A 333 24.59 40.43 -13.12
CA LYS A 333 25.96 40.33 -13.63
C LYS A 333 26.47 38.90 -13.50
N VAL A 334 26.49 38.23 -14.65
CA VAL A 334 27.22 36.99 -14.93
C VAL A 334 28.71 37.29 -14.91
N THR A 335 29.51 36.46 -14.25
CA THR A 335 30.93 36.29 -14.56
C THR A 335 31.32 34.84 -14.29
N GLU A 336 31.42 34.09 -15.39
CA GLU A 336 32.13 32.82 -15.46
C GLU A 336 33.64 33.09 -15.44
N ASN A 337 34.44 32.11 -14.98
CA ASN A 337 35.71 31.77 -15.63
C ASN A 337 36.20 30.35 -15.22
N PRO A 338 36.92 29.64 -16.12
CA PRO A 338 37.15 28.19 -16.10
C PRO A 338 38.58 27.76 -15.71
N ALA A 339 38.80 26.45 -15.54
CA ALA A 339 40.11 25.76 -15.48
C ALA A 339 40.79 25.73 -16.87
N GLU A 340 42.10 25.81 -17.05
CA GLU A 340 43.21 24.84 -16.81
C GLU A 340 44.55 25.62 -17.03
N GLU A 341 45.71 25.33 -16.43
CA GLU A 341 46.77 24.45 -16.95
C GLU A 341 48.04 24.54 -16.03
N ALA A 342 48.80 23.45 -15.86
CA ALA A 342 50.02 23.30 -15.02
C ALA A 342 51.32 23.73 -15.78
N PRO A 343 52.61 23.50 -15.34
CA PRO A 343 53.17 22.92 -14.10
C PRO A 343 54.46 23.63 -13.55
N ILE A 344 55.15 22.97 -12.59
CA ILE A 344 56.61 22.92 -12.29
C ILE A 344 57.04 23.42 -10.87
N ALA A 345 57.56 22.49 -10.06
CA ALA A 345 58.31 22.66 -8.81
C ALA A 345 59.83 22.92 -9.09
N PRO A 346 60.79 23.09 -8.15
CA PRO A 346 60.75 22.90 -6.70
C PRO A 346 61.58 23.88 -5.82
N SER A 347 61.55 23.63 -4.50
CA SER A 347 62.60 23.85 -3.48
C SER A 347 62.99 25.28 -3.07
N THR A 348 62.94 25.56 -1.76
CA THR A 348 64.14 25.78 -0.88
C THR A 348 63.72 26.55 0.39
N SER A 349 63.80 25.89 1.56
CA SER A 349 63.98 26.50 2.90
C SER A 349 65.40 27.10 2.98
N PRO A 350 65.78 28.08 3.85
CA PRO A 350 65.55 28.00 5.30
C PRO A 350 65.42 29.34 6.09
N ALA A 351 65.29 29.18 7.41
CA ALA A 351 65.18 30.12 8.55
C ALA A 351 66.40 31.10 8.72
N PRO A 352 66.72 31.74 9.89
CA PRO A 352 66.09 31.80 11.24
C PRO A 352 66.23 33.15 12.02
N ALA A 353 65.95 33.10 13.35
CA ALA A 353 66.57 33.87 14.47
C ALA A 353 65.91 35.23 14.84
N SER A 354 65.76 35.73 16.08
CA SER A 354 66.22 35.48 17.49
C SER A 354 65.25 36.28 18.42
N ALA A 355 64.78 35.84 19.59
CA ALA A 355 65.37 35.80 20.95
C ALA A 355 65.58 37.16 21.68
N ILE A 356 65.37 37.15 23.03
CA ILE A 356 65.88 38.02 24.15
C ILE A 356 64.81 38.99 24.76
N THR A 357 64.23 38.71 25.97
CA THR A 357 64.56 39.14 27.38
C THR A 357 64.50 40.67 27.63
N SER A 358 64.07 41.28 28.76
CA SER A 358 64.04 40.91 30.19
C SER A 358 63.36 42.05 31.05
N GLU A 359 62.88 41.69 32.27
CA GLU A 359 62.87 42.48 33.55
C GLU A 359 61.97 43.74 33.67
N THR A 360 61.28 44.11 34.78
CA THR A 360 61.70 44.27 36.20
C THR A 360 60.45 44.54 37.11
N SER A 361 60.52 44.21 38.41
CA SER A 361 59.50 44.34 39.50
C SER A 361 59.52 45.73 40.22
N PRO A 362 59.01 46.01 41.47
CA PRO A 362 58.04 45.35 42.39
C PRO A 362 57.11 46.30 43.27
N VAL A 363 56.37 45.68 44.22
CA VAL A 363 55.84 46.12 45.57
C VAL A 363 54.56 46.97 45.71
N GLU A 364 53.49 46.40 46.31
CA GLU A 364 52.92 46.76 47.65
C GLU A 364 51.64 45.96 47.99
N ALA A 365 51.53 45.56 49.24
CA ALA A 365 50.35 45.02 49.94
C ALA A 365 49.93 46.10 51.00
N PRO A 366 48.72 46.12 51.63
CA PRO A 366 47.99 44.96 52.17
C PRO A 366 46.44 45.06 52.22
N THR A 367 45.85 44.12 52.98
CA THR A 367 44.54 44.14 53.66
C THR A 367 43.26 43.70 52.91
N SER A 368 42.98 42.41 53.05
CA SER A 368 41.71 41.80 53.52
C SER A 368 40.41 42.59 53.38
N VAL A 369 39.54 42.14 52.48
CA VAL A 369 38.08 42.12 52.74
C VAL A 369 37.52 40.79 52.25
N SER A 370 36.85 40.11 53.17
CA SER A 370 36.13 38.86 53.01
C SER A 370 35.06 38.97 51.92
N THR A 371 35.13 38.13 50.91
CA THR A 371 33.95 37.75 50.12
C THR A 371 34.10 36.30 49.73
N SER A 372 33.16 35.49 50.24
CA SER A 372 33.05 34.06 49.99
C SER A 372 33.15 33.74 48.49
N PRO A 373 33.93 32.74 48.06
CA PRO A 373 33.87 32.29 46.68
C PRO A 373 32.53 31.58 46.47
N VAL A 374 31.67 32.19 45.67
CA VAL A 374 30.56 31.52 45.00
C VAL A 374 31.16 30.32 44.25
N ALA A 375 30.68 29.13 44.60
CA ALA A 375 31.08 27.89 43.97
C ALA A 375 31.00 28.01 42.44
N PRO A 376 32.00 27.54 41.68
CA PRO A 376 31.85 27.43 40.24
C PRO A 376 30.67 26.49 39.96
N THR A 377 29.70 27.01 39.21
CA THR A 377 28.65 26.24 38.55
C THR A 377 29.25 24.96 37.96
N PRO A 378 28.73 23.75 38.27
CA PRO A 378 29.28 22.54 37.72
C PRO A 378 29.05 22.54 36.21
N SER A 379 30.10 22.82 35.45
CA SER A 379 30.12 22.56 34.02
C SER A 379 29.73 21.09 33.80
N PRO A 380 28.81 20.79 32.89
CA PRO A 380 28.33 19.42 32.70
C PRO A 380 29.50 18.57 32.21
N SER A 381 29.94 17.63 33.05
CA SER A 381 30.97 16.66 32.70
C SER A 381 30.62 15.97 31.36
N PRO A 382 31.58 15.80 30.44
CA PRO A 382 31.33 15.22 29.13
C PRO A 382 30.72 13.82 29.27
N VAL A 383 29.61 13.58 28.56
CA VAL A 383 28.88 12.31 28.61
C VAL A 383 29.71 11.23 27.92
N ARG A 384 29.99 10.13 28.64
CA ARG A 384 30.69 8.98 28.08
C ARG A 384 29.71 8.02 27.38
N PRO A 385 30.13 7.36 26.28
CA PRO A 385 29.31 6.34 25.63
C PRO A 385 29.09 5.15 26.55
N THR A 386 27.90 4.54 26.48
CA THR A 386 27.62 3.26 27.14
C THR A 386 28.35 2.12 26.43
N SER A 387 28.50 0.98 27.10
CA SER A 387 29.17 -0.20 26.53
C SER A 387 28.39 -0.83 25.37
N HIS A 388 27.06 -0.73 25.39
CA HIS A 388 26.19 -1.33 24.38
C HIS A 388 25.13 -0.33 23.89
N PRO A 389 24.69 -0.47 22.62
CA PRO A 389 23.51 0.22 22.08
C PRO A 389 22.25 -0.10 22.87
N PHE A 390 21.27 0.80 22.84
CA PHE A 390 19.99 0.56 23.50
C PHE A 390 19.09 -0.32 22.60
N ARG A 391 18.94 -1.59 22.96
CA ARG A 391 18.10 -2.58 22.26
C ARG A 391 17.25 -3.33 23.27
N ASP A 392 16.01 -3.61 22.90
CA ASP A 392 15.09 -4.39 23.73
C ASP A 392 14.53 -5.57 22.91
N PRO A 393 14.98 -6.81 23.18
CA PRO A 393 14.51 -7.99 22.44
C PRO A 393 13.05 -8.30 22.73
N GLN A 394 12.51 -7.91 23.89
CA GLN A 394 11.11 -8.16 24.22
C GLN A 394 10.19 -7.32 23.32
N TRP A 395 10.49 -6.04 23.15
CA TRP A 395 9.74 -5.16 22.26
C TRP A 395 9.83 -5.61 20.80
N GLU A 396 11.02 -6.03 20.35
CA GLU A 396 11.16 -6.59 19.01
C GLU A 396 10.28 -7.83 18.83
N ASN A 397 10.22 -8.74 19.81
CA ASN A 397 9.37 -9.92 19.74
C ASN A 397 7.88 -9.58 19.65
N THR A 398 7.42 -8.60 20.44
CA THR A 398 6.00 -8.22 20.45
C THR A 398 5.57 -7.58 19.13
N GLU A 399 6.42 -6.73 18.54
CA GLU A 399 6.09 -6.00 17.30
C GLU A 399 6.52 -6.73 16.01
N ARG A 400 7.29 -7.82 16.13
CA ARG A 400 7.85 -8.55 14.98
C ARG A 400 6.79 -9.01 13.98
N ALA A 401 5.64 -9.49 14.46
CA ALA A 401 4.56 -9.96 13.59
C ALA A 401 4.04 -8.83 12.69
N TYR A 402 3.79 -7.65 13.28
CA TYR A 402 3.35 -6.47 12.55
C TYR A 402 4.42 -5.97 11.58
N HIS A 403 5.67 -5.82 12.03
CA HIS A 403 6.74 -5.33 11.17
C HIS A 403 7.02 -6.25 9.99
N ASN A 404 6.96 -7.57 10.18
CA ASN A 404 7.12 -8.54 9.09
C ASN A 404 6.02 -8.40 8.04
N LEU A 405 4.75 -8.28 8.46
CA LEU A 405 3.62 -8.05 7.55
C LEU A 405 3.81 -6.74 6.79
N ALA A 406 4.11 -5.64 7.48
CA ALA A 406 4.29 -4.34 6.84
C ALA A 406 5.43 -4.34 5.81
N VAL A 407 6.55 -5.01 6.11
CA VAL A 407 7.66 -5.16 5.15
C VAL A 407 7.24 -6.01 3.94
N GLN A 408 6.44 -7.06 4.14
CA GLN A 408 5.89 -7.86 3.03
C GLN A 408 4.97 -7.02 2.12
N GLU A 409 4.12 -6.16 2.70
CA GLU A 409 3.26 -5.23 1.97
C GLU A 409 4.09 -4.22 1.17
N LEU A 410 5.10 -3.60 1.78
CA LEU A 410 6.04 -2.71 1.09
C LEU A 410 6.76 -3.42 -0.06
N ASN A 411 7.18 -4.66 0.14
CA ASN A 411 7.81 -5.46 -0.91
C ASN A 411 6.83 -5.86 -2.03
N ALA A 412 5.55 -6.02 -1.73
CA ALA A 412 4.51 -6.22 -2.75
C ALA A 412 4.29 -4.96 -3.60
N LEU A 413 4.22 -3.78 -2.97
CA LEU A 413 4.16 -2.49 -3.68
C LEU A 413 5.44 -2.23 -4.50
N THR A 414 6.60 -2.60 -3.96
CA THR A 414 7.87 -2.48 -4.68
C THR A 414 7.91 -3.39 -5.90
N ARG A 415 7.35 -4.60 -5.82
CA ARG A 415 7.20 -5.50 -6.98
C ARG A 415 6.32 -4.87 -8.06
N SER A 416 5.13 -4.38 -7.71
CA SER A 416 4.23 -3.79 -8.70
C SER A 416 4.80 -2.52 -9.33
N TYR A 417 5.51 -1.70 -8.54
CA TYR A 417 6.26 -0.55 -9.02
C TYR A 417 7.37 -0.95 -10.00
N ASN A 418 8.25 -1.89 -9.63
CA ASN A 418 9.39 -2.31 -10.45
C ASN A 418 8.98 -2.96 -11.78
N LEU A 419 7.80 -3.60 -11.83
CA LEU A 419 7.24 -4.15 -13.07
C LEU A 419 6.86 -3.06 -14.08
N MET A 420 6.47 -1.88 -13.60
CA MET A 420 6.06 -0.75 -14.43
C MET A 420 7.17 0.28 -14.67
N ALA A 421 8.15 0.34 -13.76
CA ALA A 421 9.22 1.32 -13.78
C ALA A 421 10.35 0.96 -14.75
N PRO A 422 10.96 1.96 -15.42
CA PRO A 422 12.18 1.75 -16.20
C PRO A 422 13.33 1.31 -15.30
N LYS A 423 14.31 0.59 -15.87
CA LYS A 423 15.40 -0.07 -15.12
C LYS A 423 16.14 0.85 -14.15
N ILE A 424 16.38 2.10 -14.55
CA ILE A 424 17.10 3.08 -13.72
C ILE A 424 16.29 3.54 -12.50
N ALA A 425 14.96 3.47 -12.57
CA ALA A 425 14.06 3.91 -11.50
C ALA A 425 13.67 2.78 -10.53
N GLN A 426 14.03 1.53 -10.82
CA GLN A 426 13.68 0.38 -9.99
C GLN A 426 14.26 0.50 -8.56
N LYS A 427 13.48 0.09 -7.57
CA LYS A 427 13.84 0.16 -6.15
C LYS A 427 14.18 -1.22 -5.59
N PRO A 428 15.17 -1.32 -4.68
CA PRO A 428 15.47 -2.57 -4.00
C PRO A 428 14.39 -2.94 -2.99
N TYR A 429 14.31 -4.23 -2.64
CA TYR A 429 13.41 -4.70 -1.59
C TYR A 429 13.84 -4.26 -0.20
N TYR A 430 12.85 -4.11 0.68
CA TYR A 430 13.00 -3.76 2.08
C TYR A 430 13.27 -5.01 2.93
N THR A 431 14.18 -4.86 3.88
CA THR A 431 14.46 -5.87 4.91
C THR A 431 14.17 -5.30 6.29
N LEU A 432 13.57 -6.11 7.16
CA LEU A 432 13.18 -5.67 8.50
C LEU A 432 14.38 -5.17 9.31
N GLN A 433 15.48 -5.91 9.30
CA GLN A 433 16.69 -5.55 10.05
C GLN A 433 17.24 -4.18 9.64
N ARG A 434 17.23 -3.86 8.34
CA ARG A 434 17.71 -2.56 7.83
C ARG A 434 16.81 -1.43 8.31
N GLU A 435 15.49 -1.62 8.29
CA GLU A 435 14.54 -0.60 8.73
C GLU A 435 14.58 -0.41 10.26
N LEU A 436 14.79 -1.49 11.03
CA LEU A 436 15.02 -1.40 12.48
C LEU A 436 16.32 -0.67 12.80
N ASN A 437 17.43 -1.03 12.17
CA ASN A 437 18.71 -0.34 12.35
C ASN A 437 18.57 1.16 12.05
N ARG A 438 17.91 1.51 10.95
CA ARG A 438 17.63 2.91 10.61
C ARG A 438 16.76 3.61 11.66
N CYS A 439 15.72 2.95 12.14
CA CYS A 439 14.87 3.48 13.21
C CYS A 439 15.68 3.77 14.47
N PHE A 440 16.53 2.81 14.88
CA PHE A 440 17.36 2.94 16.05
C PHE A 440 18.36 4.08 15.94
N SER A 441 19.05 4.20 14.80
CA SER A 441 19.96 5.34 14.59
C SER A 441 19.22 6.66 14.61
N ASP A 442 18.06 6.79 13.96
CA ASP A 442 17.28 8.04 13.88
C ASP A 442 16.71 8.46 15.25
N VAL A 443 16.15 7.51 16.00
CA VAL A 443 15.56 7.79 17.31
C VAL A 443 16.64 8.09 18.35
N ALA A 444 17.78 7.41 18.31
CA ALA A 444 18.80 7.54 19.34
C ALA A 444 19.28 8.97 19.58
N ALA A 445 19.50 9.78 18.54
CA ALA A 445 19.89 11.18 18.77
C ALA A 445 18.73 12.12 19.08
N THR A 446 17.48 11.77 18.72
CA THR A 446 16.32 12.59 19.09
C THR A 446 15.80 12.27 20.51
N LEU A 447 16.15 11.09 21.04
CA LEU A 447 15.65 10.57 22.30
C LEU A 447 15.95 11.44 23.53
N ALA A 448 17.13 12.07 23.57
CA ALA A 448 17.51 12.94 24.68
C ALA A 448 16.62 14.19 24.76
N ASP A 449 16.37 14.81 23.60
CA ASP A 449 15.50 15.97 23.49
C ASP A 449 14.04 15.60 23.74
N ASP A 450 13.60 14.43 23.27
CA ASP A 450 12.26 13.90 23.52
C ASP A 450 11.99 13.69 25.03
N ILE A 451 12.98 13.22 25.80
CA ILE A 451 12.86 13.06 27.26
C ILE A 451 12.74 14.43 27.94
N LEU A 452 13.56 15.41 27.53
CA LEU A 452 13.47 16.78 28.02
C LEU A 452 12.10 17.39 27.70
N GLU A 453 11.64 17.25 26.47
CA GLU A 453 10.35 17.79 26.04
C GLU A 453 9.20 17.13 26.80
N ARG A 454 9.23 15.80 26.98
CA ARG A 454 8.23 15.08 27.78
C ARG A 454 8.20 15.52 29.24
N SER A 455 9.36 15.82 29.82
CA SER A 455 9.44 16.34 31.19
C SER A 455 8.89 17.76 31.33
N ARG A 456 8.98 18.57 30.27
CA ARG A 456 8.47 19.95 30.21
C ARG A 456 6.99 20.01 29.87
N ARG A 457 6.46 19.01 29.15
CA ARG A 457 5.05 18.95 28.79
C ARG A 457 4.22 18.74 30.06
N PRO A 458 3.29 19.65 30.39
CA PRO A 458 2.44 19.48 31.56
C PRO A 458 1.63 18.19 31.39
N VAL A 459 1.54 17.40 32.46
CA VAL A 459 0.68 16.21 32.49
C VAL A 459 -0.72 16.69 32.16
N LYS A 460 -1.22 16.35 30.97
CA LYS A 460 -2.62 16.56 30.62
C LYS A 460 -3.43 15.61 31.50
N MET A 461 -3.78 16.07 32.69
CA MET A 461 -4.83 15.45 33.47
C MET A 461 -6.06 15.49 32.56
N ARG A 462 -6.51 14.32 32.11
CA ARG A 462 -7.83 14.18 31.49
C ARG A 462 -8.84 14.43 32.61
N VAL A 463 -9.06 15.69 32.93
CA VAL A 463 -10.25 16.11 33.66
C VAL A 463 -11.35 16.02 32.61
N GLU A 464 -12.13 14.96 32.66
CA GLU A 464 -13.45 14.96 32.01
C GLU A 464 -14.29 16.02 32.72
N VAL A 465 -14.13 17.28 32.32
CA VAL A 465 -15.13 18.30 32.61
C VAL A 465 -16.29 17.97 31.70
N SER A 466 -17.24 17.20 32.23
CA SER A 466 -18.56 17.06 31.65
C SER A 466 -19.23 18.43 31.70
N MET A 467 -18.95 19.27 30.70
CA MET A 467 -19.72 20.48 30.46
C MET A 467 -21.04 20.07 29.83
N HIS A 468 -22.10 20.06 30.63
CA HIS A 468 -23.47 20.06 30.12
C HIS A 468 -23.63 21.28 29.21
N LYS A 469 -23.60 21.05 27.90
CA LYS A 469 -23.98 22.03 26.89
C LYS A 469 -25.41 21.69 26.50
N GLU A 470 -26.33 22.62 26.72
CA GLU A 470 -27.76 22.46 26.46
C GLU A 470 -28.00 22.05 25.01
N GLY A 471 -28.28 20.76 24.80
CA GLY A 471 -28.56 20.13 23.52
C GLY A 471 -30.03 20.29 23.13
N GLY A 472 -30.26 20.54 21.84
CA GLY A 472 -31.56 20.84 21.26
C GLY A 472 -32.57 19.69 21.30
N VAL A 473 -33.79 20.04 20.90
CA VAL A 473 -35.08 19.31 21.02
C VAL A 473 -35.08 17.84 20.53
N LEU A 474 -34.04 17.38 19.82
CA LEU A 474 -33.88 15.97 19.43
C LEU A 474 -33.49 15.05 20.60
N GLU A 475 -32.95 15.61 21.69
CA GLU A 475 -32.56 14.85 22.90
C GLU A 475 -33.76 14.51 23.81
N LYS A 476 -34.92 15.17 23.62
CA LYS A 476 -36.16 14.92 24.37
C LYS A 476 -36.92 13.65 23.98
N PHE A 477 -36.44 12.89 22.97
CA PHE A 477 -37.11 11.67 22.50
C PHE A 477 -36.31 10.37 22.76
N GLY A 478 -35.19 10.44 23.48
CA GLY A 478 -34.32 9.27 23.71
C GLY A 478 -33.91 9.00 25.15
N GLY A 479 -34.52 9.69 26.13
CA GLY A 479 -34.17 9.54 27.54
C GLY A 479 -35.21 8.76 28.33
N GLU A 480 -35.05 7.43 28.40
CA GLU A 480 -35.54 6.65 29.54
C GLU A 480 -34.44 5.65 29.95
N ASP A 481 -33.76 6.03 31.03
CA ASP A 481 -33.01 5.23 31.99
C ASP A 481 -32.08 4.10 31.49
N TRP A 482 -30.85 4.49 31.14
CA TRP A 482 -29.69 3.62 31.26
C TRP A 482 -28.61 4.27 32.13
N ARG A 483 -28.71 4.05 33.45
CA ARG A 483 -27.59 4.25 34.38
C ARG A 483 -26.53 3.19 34.07
N GLY A 484 -25.39 3.63 33.55
CA GLY A 484 -24.24 2.77 33.32
C GLY A 484 -23.86 2.04 34.61
N HIS A 485 -23.81 0.71 34.53
CA HIS A 485 -23.19 -0.09 35.57
C HIS A 485 -21.68 0.22 35.58
N GLU A 486 -21.18 0.66 36.72
CA GLU A 486 -19.76 0.73 37.03
C GLU A 486 -19.23 -0.72 37.03
N GLY A 487 -18.76 -1.16 35.86
CA GLY A 487 -18.23 -2.49 35.64
C GLY A 487 -16.81 -2.59 36.18
N VAL A 488 -16.66 -3.06 37.42
CA VAL A 488 -15.41 -3.66 37.89
C VAL A 488 -15.06 -4.78 36.92
N ILE A 489 -13.98 -4.61 36.16
CA ILE A 489 -13.46 -5.64 35.25
C ILE A 489 -13.03 -6.82 36.13
N ARG A 490 -13.84 -7.89 36.13
CA ARG A 490 -13.44 -9.20 36.62
C ARG A 490 -12.87 -9.96 35.44
N ASP A 491 -11.64 -10.45 35.58
CA ASP A 491 -11.06 -11.38 34.63
C ASP A 491 -11.91 -12.67 34.64
N GLU A 492 -12.74 -12.86 33.62
CA GLU A 492 -13.56 -14.07 33.48
C GLU A 492 -12.69 -15.25 33.03
N GLY A 493 -12.79 -16.36 33.77
CA GLY A 493 -12.12 -17.62 33.46
C GLY A 493 -12.62 -18.25 32.14
N GLN A 494 -11.78 -19.11 31.56
CA GLN A 494 -11.87 -19.71 30.22
C GLN A 494 -13.08 -20.62 29.92
N GLU A 495 -14.21 -20.50 30.60
CA GLU A 495 -15.33 -21.43 30.38
C GLU A 495 -16.54 -20.73 29.73
N LYS A 496 -16.45 -20.70 28.40
CA LYS A 496 -17.57 -20.60 27.42
C LYS A 496 -18.36 -19.29 27.47
N GLY A 497 -17.72 -18.20 27.05
CA GLY A 497 -18.41 -16.99 26.61
C GLY A 497 -19.15 -17.21 25.29
N TYR A 498 -20.38 -16.70 25.22
CA TYR A 498 -21.24 -16.72 24.05
C TYR A 498 -20.55 -16.10 22.83
N GLY A 499 -20.19 -16.94 21.87
CA GLY A 499 -19.35 -16.54 20.75
C GLY A 499 -20.15 -15.97 19.58
N PHE A 500 -19.50 -15.16 18.74
CA PHE A 500 -20.06 -14.63 17.49
C PHE A 500 -20.65 -15.74 16.58
N LYS A 501 -20.11 -16.96 16.68
CA LYS A 501 -20.61 -18.15 15.98
C LYS A 501 -21.96 -18.65 16.53
N GLU A 502 -22.18 -18.55 17.84
CA GLU A 502 -23.47 -18.86 18.46
C GLU A 502 -24.50 -17.77 18.17
N PHE A 503 -24.07 -16.50 18.18
CA PHE A 503 -24.90 -15.37 17.73
C PHE A 503 -25.42 -15.56 16.30
N TRP A 504 -24.56 -15.94 15.34
CA TRP A 504 -24.98 -16.20 13.96
C TRP A 504 -25.83 -17.47 13.82
N ARG A 505 -25.57 -18.50 14.63
CA ARG A 505 -26.41 -19.71 14.66
C ARG A 505 -27.83 -19.39 15.14
N ASP A 506 -27.97 -18.53 16.13
CA ASP A 506 -29.27 -18.19 16.70
C ASP A 506 -30.05 -17.20 15.80
N LEU A 507 -29.34 -16.31 15.10
CA LEU A 507 -29.94 -15.36 14.17
C LEU A 507 -30.51 -16.04 12.90
N PHE A 508 -29.88 -17.11 12.42
CA PHE A 508 -30.30 -17.81 11.18
C PHE A 508 -30.92 -19.20 11.42
N GLY A 509 -30.83 -19.74 12.63
CA GLY A 509 -31.41 -21.04 12.99
C GLY A 509 -32.92 -21.00 13.24
N LYS A 510 -33.46 -19.83 13.61
CA LYS A 510 -34.85 -19.65 14.06
C LYS A 510 -35.92 -19.87 12.97
N ASP A 511 -35.54 -19.84 11.70
CA ASP A 511 -36.47 -20.06 10.58
C ASP A 511 -36.80 -21.54 10.32
N ARG A 512 -36.01 -22.49 10.86
CA ARG A 512 -36.31 -23.93 10.70
C ARG A 512 -37.32 -24.47 11.71
N GLU A 513 -37.45 -23.86 12.89
CA GLU A 513 -38.40 -24.33 13.92
C GLU A 513 -39.83 -23.84 13.67
N ARG A 514 -40.03 -22.64 13.10
CA ARG A 514 -41.38 -22.14 12.76
C ARG A 514 -42.08 -22.91 11.64
N ARG A 515 -41.37 -23.74 10.86
CA ARG A 515 -41.95 -24.60 9.81
C ARG A 515 -42.36 -25.99 10.30
N ARG A 516 -42.13 -26.34 11.57
CA ARG A 516 -42.56 -27.63 12.16
C ARG A 516 -43.74 -27.52 13.13
N SER A 517 -44.19 -26.31 13.45
CA SER A 517 -45.39 -26.08 14.29
C SER A 517 -46.66 -25.78 13.48
N VAL A 518 -46.60 -25.91 12.15
CA VAL A 518 -47.76 -25.85 11.25
C VAL A 518 -47.65 -27.01 10.27
N ALA A 519 -47.88 -28.22 10.78
CA ALA A 519 -48.20 -29.42 10.03
C ALA A 519 -49.09 -30.30 10.90
#